data_AF-A0AB35WT57-F1
#
_entry.id   AF-A0AB35WT57-F1
#
_cell.length_a   1.000
_cell.length_b   1.000
_cell.length_c   1.000
_cell.angle_alpha   90.00
_cell.angle_beta   90.00
_cell.angle_gamma   90.00
#
_symmetry.space_group_name_H-M   'P 1'
#
loop_
_entity.id
_entity.type
_entity.pdbx_description
1 polymer ?
#
loop_
_entity_poly.entity_id
_entity_poly.type
_entity_poly.pdbx_seq_one_letter_code
_entity_poly.pdbx_strand_id
1 'polypeptide(L)'
;MNNPAFGTGDASYQAAGGIEGLRRLVDDFYRLMDESPDARPVRQMHPDNLDNARDKLACFLSGWLGGPSLFKERYGSIAIPAFHAQWPIDQSHSDIWLSCMEQAIAKQGYSAAFAHYLLLQLRVPAQRIVQASHNRHSQA
;
A
#
# COMPACT_ATOMS: atom_id res chain seq x y z
N MET A 1 19.26 -10.16 21.98
CA MET A 1 19.52 -10.02 20.54
C MET A 1 18.92 -8.68 20.11
N ASN A 2 19.72 -7.74 19.60
CA ASN A 2 19.18 -6.50 19.03
C ASN A 2 18.48 -6.85 17.72
N ASN A 3 17.16 -6.69 17.68
CA ASN A 3 16.45 -6.77 16.41
C ASN A 3 16.84 -5.55 15.56
N PRO A 4 17.10 -5.71 14.25
CA PRO A 4 17.38 -4.59 13.37
C PRO A 4 16.21 -3.59 13.35
N ALA A 5 16.52 -2.30 13.21
CA ALA A 5 15.52 -1.25 13.08
C ALA A 5 14.69 -1.43 11.79
N PHE A 6 13.41 -1.07 11.83
CA PHE A 6 12.56 -1.07 10.63
C PHE A 6 13.17 -0.21 9.51
N GLY A 7 12.99 -0.64 8.26
CA GLY A 7 13.61 -0.02 7.08
C GLY A 7 15.06 -0.44 6.84
N THR A 8 15.63 -1.30 7.68
CA THR A 8 16.98 -1.87 7.47
C THR A 8 16.90 -3.32 7.05
N GLY A 9 17.47 -3.67 5.90
CA GLY A 9 17.39 -5.02 5.35
C GLY A 9 15.94 -5.49 5.20
N ASP A 10 15.65 -6.74 5.58
CA ASP A 10 14.31 -7.32 5.56
C ASP A 10 13.54 -7.17 6.88
N ALA A 11 14.03 -6.37 7.83
CA ALA A 11 13.47 -6.26 9.18
C ALA A 11 11.97 -5.92 9.17
N SER A 12 11.55 -5.01 8.29
CA SER A 12 10.14 -4.63 8.17
C SER A 12 9.30 -5.70 7.49
N TYR A 13 9.85 -6.43 6.52
CA TYR A 13 9.19 -7.58 5.90
C TYR A 13 8.96 -8.71 6.94
N GLN A 14 9.96 -9.00 7.77
CA GLN A 14 9.82 -9.96 8.87
C GLN A 14 8.79 -9.49 9.91
N ALA A 15 8.81 -8.21 10.29
CA ALA A 15 7.84 -7.64 11.21
C ALA A 15 6.39 -7.67 10.67
N ALA A 16 6.22 -7.62 9.34
CA ALA A 16 4.93 -7.79 8.68
C ALA A 16 4.44 -9.25 8.65
N GLY A 17 5.26 -10.21 9.08
CA GLY A 17 4.96 -11.65 9.00
C GLY A 17 5.28 -12.26 7.64
N GLY A 18 6.21 -11.66 6.89
CA GLY A 18 6.59 -12.07 5.54
C GLY A 18 5.44 -11.96 4.54
N ILE A 19 5.55 -12.65 3.41
CA ILE A 19 4.56 -12.59 2.32
C ILE A 19 3.15 -13.01 2.76
N GLU A 20 3.03 -14.03 3.62
CA GLU A 20 1.73 -14.47 4.13
C GLU A 20 1.09 -13.43 5.06
N GLY A 21 1.89 -12.71 5.84
CA GLY A 21 1.39 -11.59 6.63
C GLY A 21 0.96 -10.41 5.78
N LEU A 22 1.70 -10.12 4.71
CA LEU A 22 1.32 -9.08 3.74
C LEU A 22 0.05 -9.43 2.96
N ARG A 23 -0.15 -10.69 2.58
CA ARG A 23 -1.40 -11.15 1.96
C ARG A 23 -2.59 -10.91 2.88
N ARG A 24 -2.50 -11.29 4.16
CA ARG A 24 -3.56 -11.02 5.15
C ARG A 24 -3.85 -9.52 5.32
N LEU A 25 -2.79 -8.70 5.44
CA LEU A 25 -2.94 -7.24 5.51
C LEU A 25 -3.69 -6.69 4.30
N VAL A 26 -3.31 -7.13 3.10
CA VAL A 26 -3.89 -6.66 1.85
C VAL A 26 -5.33 -7.17 1.66
N ASP A 27 -5.63 -8.38 2.11
CA ASP A 27 -6.99 -8.91 2.11
C ASP A 27 -7.90 -8.07 3.00
N ASP A 28 -7.46 -7.74 4.22
CA ASP A 28 -8.19 -6.84 5.12
C ASP A 28 -8.35 -5.44 4.54
N PHE A 29 -7.30 -4.91 3.92
CA PHE A 29 -7.30 -3.60 3.27
C PHE A 29 -8.36 -3.51 2.16
N TYR A 30 -8.39 -4.47 1.24
CA TYR A 30 -9.37 -4.47 0.15
C TYR A 30 -10.77 -4.82 0.65
N ARG A 31 -10.91 -5.65 1.69
CA ARG A 31 -12.21 -5.91 2.32
C ARG A 31 -12.79 -4.63 2.92
N LEU A 32 -11.98 -3.86 3.66
CA LEU A 32 -12.39 -2.56 4.21
C LEU A 32 -12.74 -1.54 3.12
N MET A 33 -11.97 -1.52 2.03
CA MET A 33 -12.26 -0.66 0.88
C MET A 33 -13.58 -1.02 0.17
N ASP A 34 -13.93 -2.30 0.13
CA ASP A 34 -15.16 -2.80 -0.50
C ASP A 34 -16.40 -2.59 0.40
N GLU A 35 -16.24 -2.74 1.72
CA GLU A 35 -17.34 -2.66 2.69
C GLU A 35 -17.66 -1.21 3.13
N SER A 36 -16.67 -0.32 3.16
CA SER A 36 -16.84 1.04 3.68
C SER A 36 -17.49 1.98 2.67
N PRO A 37 -18.64 2.61 3.00
CA PRO A 37 -19.24 3.64 2.14
C PRO A 37 -18.30 4.83 1.87
N ASP A 38 -17.48 5.20 2.87
CA ASP A 38 -16.51 6.30 2.76
C ASP A 38 -15.37 5.96 1.80
N ALA A 39 -15.10 4.67 1.57
CA ALA A 39 -14.08 4.21 0.63
C ALA A 39 -14.57 4.15 -0.83
N ARG A 40 -15.88 4.36 -1.07
CA ARG A 40 -16.49 4.26 -2.41
C ARG A 40 -15.77 5.07 -3.50
N PRO A 41 -15.33 6.33 -3.28
CA PRO A 41 -14.63 7.10 -4.30
C PRO A 41 -13.37 6.41 -4.81
N VAL A 42 -12.60 5.75 -3.92
CA VAL A 42 -11.38 5.02 -4.28
C VAL A 42 -11.72 3.62 -4.81
N ARG A 43 -12.72 2.95 -4.23
CA ARG A 43 -13.13 1.60 -4.65
C ARG A 43 -13.61 1.56 -6.10
N GLN A 44 -14.31 2.60 -6.56
CA GLN A 44 -14.79 2.74 -7.93
C GLN A 44 -13.67 2.94 -8.96
N MET A 45 -12.46 3.28 -8.53
CA MET A 45 -11.28 3.36 -9.40
C MET A 45 -10.65 1.98 -9.67
N HIS A 46 -11.08 0.94 -8.95
CA HIS A 46 -10.59 -0.42 -9.07
C HIS A 46 -11.59 -1.28 -9.86
N PRO A 47 -11.13 -2.33 -10.57
CA PRO A 47 -12.03 -3.30 -11.20
C PRO A 47 -12.92 -4.00 -10.17
N ASP A 48 -14.03 -4.59 -10.63
CA ASP A 48 -14.94 -5.37 -9.77
C ASP A 48 -14.21 -6.52 -9.09
N ASN A 49 -13.42 -7.28 -9.86
CA ASN A 49 -12.53 -8.31 -9.34
C ASN A 49 -11.21 -7.70 -8.86
N LEU A 50 -10.96 -7.79 -7.56
CA LEU A 50 -9.77 -7.25 -6.88
C LEU A 50 -8.60 -8.25 -6.74
N ASP A 51 -8.71 -9.50 -7.21
CA ASP A 51 -7.69 -10.54 -7.00
C ASP A 51 -6.31 -10.12 -7.54
N ASN A 52 -6.29 -9.52 -8.73
CA ASN A 52 -5.04 -9.01 -9.31
C ASN A 52 -4.48 -7.82 -8.51
N ALA A 53 -5.36 -6.95 -8.00
CA ALA A 53 -4.97 -5.78 -7.22
C ALA A 53 -4.42 -6.18 -5.84
N ARG A 54 -5.01 -7.21 -5.21
CA ARG A 54 -4.52 -7.85 -3.99
C ARG A 54 -3.13 -8.42 -4.19
N ASP A 55 -2.95 -9.26 -5.20
CA ASP A 55 -1.68 -9.92 -5.44
C ASP A 55 -0.56 -8.91 -5.77
N LYS A 56 -0.85 -7.91 -6.62
CA LYS A 56 0.09 -6.82 -6.93
C LYS A 56 0.50 -6.05 -5.69
N LEU A 57 -0.43 -5.66 -4.82
CA LEU A 57 -0.10 -4.89 -3.63
C LEU A 57 0.74 -5.72 -2.64
N ALA A 58 0.39 -6.99 -2.41
CA ALA A 58 1.18 -7.87 -1.54
C ALA A 58 2.61 -8.09 -2.09
N CYS A 59 2.74 -8.36 -3.39
CA CYS A 59 4.04 -8.51 -4.05
C CYS A 59 4.86 -7.20 -4.03
N PHE A 60 4.20 -6.04 -4.17
CA PHE A 60 4.85 -4.74 -4.08
C PHE A 60 5.39 -4.51 -2.66
N LEU A 61 4.56 -4.71 -1.64
CA LEU A 61 4.95 -4.53 -0.23
C LEU A 61 6.08 -5.49 0.17
N SER A 62 6.12 -6.70 -0.39
CA SER A 62 7.21 -7.65 -0.16
C SER A 62 8.57 -7.05 -0.47
N GLY A 63 8.75 -6.52 -1.69
CA GLY A 63 10.02 -5.89 -2.08
C GLY A 63 10.23 -4.54 -1.40
N TRP A 64 9.16 -3.75 -1.22
CA TRP A 64 9.25 -2.42 -0.62
C TRP A 64 9.69 -2.44 0.85
N LEU A 65 9.33 -3.49 1.61
CA LEU A 65 9.74 -3.68 3.00
C LEU A 65 11.06 -4.46 3.16
N GLY A 66 11.78 -4.68 2.05
CA GLY A 66 13.10 -5.32 2.04
C GLY A 66 13.09 -6.84 1.90
N GLY A 67 11.93 -7.45 1.69
CA GLY A 67 11.80 -8.87 1.35
C GLY A 67 12.07 -9.16 -0.13
N PRO A 68 11.66 -10.34 -0.63
CA PRO A 68 11.83 -10.73 -2.02
C PRO A 68 11.14 -9.75 -2.98
N SER A 69 11.75 -9.51 -4.14
CA SER A 69 11.29 -8.54 -5.16
C SER A 69 10.18 -9.10 -6.05
N LEU A 70 9.16 -9.71 -5.44
CA LEU A 70 8.11 -10.48 -6.10
C LEU A 70 7.34 -9.68 -7.16
N PHE A 71 7.12 -8.38 -6.93
CA PHE A 71 6.46 -7.53 -7.93
C PHE A 71 7.28 -7.46 -9.21
N LYS A 72 8.59 -7.19 -9.09
CA LYS A 72 9.49 -7.11 -10.24
C LYS A 72 9.59 -8.44 -10.97
N GLU A 73 9.65 -9.53 -10.24
CA GLU A 73 9.74 -10.89 -10.79
C GLU A 73 8.50 -11.29 -11.59
N ARG A 74 7.30 -10.89 -11.14
CA ARG A 74 6.02 -11.31 -11.76
C ARG A 74 5.43 -10.30 -12.73
N TYR A 75 5.59 -9.01 -12.45
CA TYR A 75 4.94 -7.91 -13.15
C TYR A 75 5.91 -6.92 -13.81
N GLY A 76 7.21 -7.08 -13.56
CA GLY A 76 8.23 -6.16 -14.05
C GLY A 76 8.37 -4.90 -13.19
N SER A 77 9.18 -3.96 -13.66
CA SER A 77 9.45 -2.70 -12.96
C SER A 77 8.28 -1.73 -13.08
N ILE A 78 8.00 -0.99 -12.01
CA ILE A 78 6.96 0.04 -11.97
C ILE A 78 7.50 1.33 -11.34
N ALA A 79 7.20 2.47 -11.98
CA ALA A 79 7.35 3.78 -11.36
C ALA A 79 6.01 4.17 -10.73
N ILE A 80 5.84 3.90 -9.44
CA ILE A 80 4.55 4.00 -8.73
C ILE A 80 3.84 5.34 -8.95
N PRO A 81 4.48 6.52 -8.73
CA PRO A 81 3.79 7.79 -8.92
C PRO A 81 3.34 8.02 -10.37
N ALA A 82 4.20 7.70 -11.35
CA ALA A 82 3.90 7.92 -12.76
C ALA A 82 2.79 6.99 -13.28
N PHE A 83 2.74 5.74 -12.79
CA PHE A 83 1.68 4.80 -13.11
C PHE A 83 0.32 5.29 -12.59
N HIS A 84 0.25 5.68 -11.31
CA HIS A 84 -1.00 6.14 -10.69
C HIS A 84 -1.44 7.52 -11.20
N ALA A 85 -0.52 8.34 -11.71
CA ALA A 85 -0.85 9.63 -12.30
C ALA A 85 -1.76 9.53 -13.54
N GLN A 86 -2.05 8.35 -14.09
CA GLN A 86 -3.02 8.19 -15.18
C GLN A 86 -4.45 8.58 -14.78
N TRP A 87 -4.75 8.56 -13.47
CA TRP A 87 -6.03 8.94 -12.90
C TRP A 87 -5.91 10.25 -12.10
N PRO A 88 -7.00 11.04 -12.00
CA PRO A 88 -7.04 12.28 -11.23
C PRO A 88 -7.16 11.99 -9.72
N ILE A 89 -6.03 11.63 -9.10
CA ILE A 89 -5.91 11.31 -7.69
C ILE A 89 -5.52 12.57 -6.92
N ASP A 90 -6.38 13.00 -6.01
CA ASP A 90 -6.14 14.13 -5.12
C ASP A 90 -5.86 13.68 -3.67
N GLN A 91 -5.73 14.65 -2.77
CA GLN A 91 -5.49 14.40 -1.36
C GLN A 91 -6.59 13.56 -0.71
N SER A 92 -7.87 13.76 -1.09
CA SER A 92 -9.00 13.01 -0.52
C SER A 92 -8.92 11.52 -0.84
N HIS A 93 -8.53 11.17 -2.07
CA HIS A 93 -8.32 9.78 -2.47
C HIS A 93 -7.18 9.13 -1.68
N SER A 94 -6.08 9.87 -1.48
CA SER A 94 -4.96 9.42 -0.66
C SER A 94 -5.38 9.17 0.79
N ASP A 95 -6.16 10.08 1.37
CA ASP A 95 -6.60 9.98 2.76
C ASP A 95 -7.55 8.79 2.97
N ILE A 96 -8.46 8.55 2.02
CA ILE A 96 -9.35 7.37 2.02
C ILE A 96 -8.53 6.07 1.95
N TRP A 97 -7.56 5.99 1.03
CA TRP A 97 -6.71 4.82 0.88
C TRP A 97 -5.91 4.55 2.17
N LEU A 98 -5.31 5.60 2.76
CA LEU A 98 -4.54 5.51 3.99
C LEU A 98 -5.42 5.14 5.19
N SER A 99 -6.67 5.62 5.25
CA SER A 99 -7.63 5.23 6.29
C SER A 99 -7.97 3.74 6.22
N CYS A 100 -8.20 3.19 5.01
CA CYS A 100 -8.42 1.75 4.83
C CYS A 100 -7.19 0.96 5.29
N MET A 101 -5.99 1.43 4.96
CA MET A 101 -4.73 0.78 5.33
C MET A 101 -4.47 0.85 6.84
N GLU A 102 -4.71 1.99 7.48
CA GLU A 102 -4.61 2.15 8.94
C GLU A 102 -5.53 1.17 9.68
N GLN A 103 -6.78 1.06 9.24
CA GLN A 103 -7.73 0.10 9.78
C GLN A 103 -7.27 -1.34 9.53
N ALA A 104 -6.75 -1.67 8.35
CA ALA A 104 -6.24 -3.00 8.05
C ALA A 104 -5.03 -3.37 8.92
N ILE A 105 -4.10 -2.43 9.13
CA ILE A 105 -2.95 -2.55 10.03
C ILE A 105 -3.42 -2.83 11.47
N ALA A 106 -4.46 -2.12 11.95
CA ALA A 106 -5.01 -2.30 13.29
C ALA A 106 -5.65 -3.68 13.51
N LYS A 107 -6.03 -4.40 12.44
CA LYS A 107 -6.52 -5.79 12.54
C LYS A 107 -5.40 -6.82 12.64
N GLN A 108 -4.16 -6.43 12.34
CA GLN A 108 -3.02 -7.34 12.39
C GLN A 108 -2.47 -7.45 13.81
N GLY A 109 -1.82 -8.58 14.11
CA GLY A 109 -1.07 -8.80 15.36
C GLY A 109 0.28 -8.06 15.41
N TYR A 110 0.39 -6.90 14.78
CA TYR A 110 1.64 -6.13 14.71
C TYR A 110 1.94 -5.42 16.02
N SER A 111 3.23 -5.21 16.31
CA SER A 111 3.61 -4.33 17.41
C SER A 111 3.18 -2.89 17.12
N ALA A 112 2.80 -2.12 18.15
CA ALA A 112 2.40 -0.72 17.99
C ALA A 112 3.49 0.11 17.29
N ALA A 113 4.77 -0.15 17.58
CA ALA A 113 5.89 0.51 16.93
C ALA A 113 5.95 0.21 15.43
N PHE A 114 5.74 -1.05 15.02
CA PHE A 114 5.74 -1.42 13.61
C PHE A 114 4.50 -0.88 12.87
N ALA A 115 3.32 -0.97 13.48
CA ALA A 115 2.09 -0.44 12.93
C ALA A 115 2.21 1.08 12.63
N HIS A 116 2.72 1.84 13.61
CA HIS A 116 2.97 3.27 13.44
C HIS A 116 4.01 3.55 12.36
N TYR A 117 5.14 2.83 12.37
CA TYR A 117 6.18 2.95 11.35
C TYR A 117 5.63 2.70 9.94
N LEU A 118 4.90 1.61 9.74
CA LEU A 118 4.38 1.20 8.44
C LEU A 118 3.44 2.26 7.86
N LEU A 119 2.49 2.75 8.67
CA LEU A 119 1.57 3.79 8.23
C LEU A 119 2.29 5.09 7.87
N LEU A 120 3.27 5.53 8.68
CA LEU A 120 4.08 6.71 8.37
C LEU A 120 4.85 6.55 7.05
N GLN A 121 5.46 5.38 6.82
CA GLN A 121 6.20 5.14 5.58
C GLN A 121 5.30 5.09 4.35
N LEU A 122 4.07 4.56 4.46
CA LEU A 122 3.11 4.51 3.35
C LEU A 122 2.58 5.88 2.94
N ARG A 123 2.60 6.87 3.84
CA ARG A 123 2.23 8.26 3.50
C ARG A 123 3.16 8.87 2.45
N VAL A 124 4.45 8.49 2.44
CA VAL A 124 5.44 9.04 1.50
C VAL A 124 5.10 8.71 0.03
N PRO A 125 4.93 7.45 -0.39
CA PRO A 125 4.52 7.14 -1.75
C PRO A 125 3.11 7.65 -2.07
N ALA A 126 2.18 7.64 -1.11
CA ALA A 126 0.83 8.19 -1.32
C ALA A 126 0.87 9.69 -1.68
N GLN A 127 1.65 10.49 -0.94
CA GLN A 127 1.84 11.91 -1.24
C GLN A 127 2.53 12.13 -2.59
N ARG A 128 3.49 11.28 -2.96
CA ARG A 128 4.15 11.35 -4.28
C ARG A 128 3.18 11.04 -5.42
N ILE A 129 2.23 10.12 -5.23
CA ILE A 129 1.17 9.84 -6.20
C ILE A 129 0.29 11.06 -6.41
N VAL A 130 -0.17 11.71 -5.33
CA VAL A 130 -0.98 12.94 -5.41
C VAL A 130 -0.24 14.03 -6.17
N GLN A 131 1.03 14.27 -5.85
CA GLN A 131 1.84 15.26 -6.56
C GLN A 131 2.00 14.94 -8.04
N ALA A 132 2.28 13.68 -8.39
CA ALA A 132 2.45 13.26 -9.77
C ALA A 132 1.15 13.37 -10.57
N SER A 133 0.01 13.00 -9.98
CA SER A 133 -1.31 13.16 -10.59
C SER A 133 -1.64 14.63 -10.79
N HIS A 134 -1.46 15.47 -9.75
CA HIS A 134 -1.68 16.91 -9.85
C HIS A 134 -0.83 17.53 -10.97
N ASN A 135 0.45 17.20 -11.06
CA ASN A 135 1.33 17.69 -12.13
C ASN A 135 0.86 17.29 -13.53
N ARG A 136 0.32 16.08 -13.71
CA ARG A 136 -0.18 15.60 -15.00
C ARG A 136 -1.48 16.29 -15.40
N HIS A 137 -2.40 16.48 -14.45
CA HIS A 137 -3.76 16.94 -14.73
C HIS A 137 -3.96 18.46 -14.59
N SER A 138 -3.04 19.19 -13.96
CA SER A 138 -3.03 20.67 -13.94
C SER A 138 -2.48 21.29 -15.22
N GLN A 139 -1.79 20.51 -16.05
CA GLN A 139 -1.20 20.93 -17.33
C GLN A 139 -2.08 20.58 -18.54
N ALA A 140 -3.29 20.05 -18.31
CA ALA A 140 -4.27 19.68 -19.33
C ALA A 140 -5.43 20.69 -19.33
#